data_AF-A0AAP2RK69-F1
#
_entry.id   AF-A0AAP2RK69-F1
#
_cell.length_a   1.000
_cell.length_b   1.000
_cell.length_c   1.000
_cell.angle_alpha   90.00
_cell.angle_beta   90.00
_cell.angle_gamma   90.00
#
_symmetry.space_group_name_H-M   'P 1'
#
loop_
_entity.id
_entity.type
_entity.pdbx_description
1 polymer ?
#
loop_
_entity_poly.entity_id
_entity_poly.type
_entity_poly.pdbx_seq_one_letter_code
_entity_poly.pdbx_strand_id
1 'polypeptide(L)' 'MLKIIHTFADESILTRDGTKPDFGKFNPVLFEMPGCIYLKTGETLTKCNGLGKAFK' A
#
# COMPACT_ATOMS: atom_id res chain seq x y z
N MET A 1 -5.24 -20.39 13.81
CA MET A 1 -5.56 -19.03 13.33
C MET A 1 -4.57 -18.07 13.96
N LEU A 2 -3.81 -17.33 13.16
CA LEU A 2 -2.83 -16.35 13.66
C LEU A 2 -3.49 -14.97 13.74
N LYS A 3 -3.22 -14.22 14.82
CA LYS A 3 -3.72 -12.86 15.03
C LYS A 3 -2.55 -11.90 15.09
N ILE A 4 -2.65 -10.80 14.36
CA ILE A 4 -1.67 -9.71 14.46
C ILE A 4 -1.88 -9.02 15.82
N ILE A 5 -0.84 -9.00 16.65
CA ILE A 5 -0.87 -8.38 17.99
C ILE A 5 -0.39 -6.93 17.87
N HIS A 6 0.73 -6.71 17.18
CA HIS A 6 1.30 -5.39 16.95
C HIS A 6 1.87 -5.30 15.53
N THR A 7 1.80 -4.10 14.96
CA THR A 7 2.42 -3.74 13.68
C THR A 7 3.26 -2.49 13.93
N PHE A 8 4.54 -2.53 13.55
CA PHE A 8 5.46 -1.42 13.71
C PHE A 8 5.82 -0.87 12.33
N ALA A 9 5.91 0.45 12.23
CA ALA A 9 6.27 1.16 11.01
C ALA A 9 7.04 2.43 11.40
N ASP A 10 7.94 2.86 10.52
CA ASP A 10 8.64 4.13 10.69
C ASP A 10 7.65 5.31 10.51
N GLU A 11 7.79 6.36 11.31
CA GLU A 11 6.87 7.49 11.26
C GLU A 11 6.91 8.23 9.92
N SER A 12 8.05 8.23 9.22
CA SER A 12 8.22 8.90 7.93
C SER A 12 7.37 8.30 6.80
N ILE A 13 7.07 7.00 6.91
CA ILE A 13 6.28 6.25 5.92
C ILE A 13 4.79 6.23 6.26
N LEU A 14 4.34 6.86 7.34
CA LEU A 14 2.92 6.94 7.68
C LEU A 14 2.22 8.06 6.90
N THR A 15 0.90 7.91 6.74
CA THR A 15 0.02 8.99 6.28
C THR A 15 -0.03 10.11 7.31
N ARG A 16 -0.51 11.29 6.90
CA ARG A 16 -0.60 12.47 7.80
C ARG A 16 -1.40 12.21 9.08
N ASP A 17 -2.40 11.34 8.99
CA ASP A 17 -3.24 10.97 10.13
C ASP A 17 -2.60 9.89 11.03
N GLY A 18 -1.41 9.38 10.69
CA GLY A 18 -0.62 8.44 11.50
C GLY A 18 -1.18 7.02 11.62
N THR A 19 -2.32 6.72 10.98
CA THR A 19 -3.03 5.44 11.17
C THR A 19 -2.64 4.35 10.18
N LYS A 20 -2.02 4.71 9.05
CA LYS A 20 -1.73 3.78 7.94
C LYS A 20 -0.40 4.12 7.28
N PRO A 21 0.31 3.13 6.72
CA PRO A 21 1.44 3.40 5.84
C PRO A 21 0.96 4.09 4.55
N ASP A 22 1.70 5.11 4.15
CA ASP A 22 1.62 5.73 2.84
C ASP A 22 2.39 4.84 1.85
N PHE A 23 1.64 4.10 1.03
CA PHE A 23 2.22 3.15 0.07
C PHE A 23 3.03 3.82 -1.04
N GLY A 24 2.86 5.12 -1.29
CA GLY A 24 3.69 5.88 -2.23
C GLY A 24 5.07 6.24 -1.65
N LYS A 25 5.20 6.29 -0.32
CA LYS A 25 6.51 6.43 0.35
C LYS A 25 7.14 5.08 0.64
N PHE A 26 6.32 4.14 1.12
CA PHE A 26 6.77 2.80 1.49
C PHE A 26 7.23 1.97 0.27
N ASN A 27 6.60 2.15 -0.90
CA ASN A 27 6.94 1.51 -2.17
C ASN A 27 7.35 0.03 -2.04
N PRO A 28 6.41 -0.86 -1.67
CA PRO A 28 6.73 -2.27 -1.47
C PRO A 28 7.21 -2.92 -2.77
N VAL A 29 8.05 -3.94 -2.65
CA VAL A 29 8.46 -4.76 -3.79
C VAL A 29 7.41 -5.84 -4.04
N LEU A 30 6.94 -5.94 -5.27
CA LEU A 30 6.04 -7.00 -5.71
C LEU A 30 6.86 -8.17 -6.21
N PHE A 31 6.39 -9.38 -5.94
CA PHE A 31 7.01 -10.61 -6.41
C PHE A 31 6.06 -11.34 -7.34
N GLU A 32 6.55 -11.71 -8.53
CA GLU A 32 5.79 -12.44 -9.53
C GLU A 32 6.38 -13.84 -9.76
N MET A 33 5.52 -14.85 -9.70
CA MET A 33 5.82 -16.25 -9.99
C MET A 33 4.95 -16.73 -11.16
N PRO A 34 5.46 -17.61 -12.04
CA PRO A 34 6.68 -18.42 -11.91
C PRO A 34 7.99 -17.77 -12.37
N GLY A 35 7.95 -16.52 -12.87
CA GLY A 35 9.13 -15.84 -13.40
C GLY A 35 10.21 -15.49 -12.36
N CYS A 36 9.88 -15.56 -11.06
CA CYS A 36 10.75 -15.14 -9.95
C CYS A 36 11.25 -13.69 -10.10
N ILE A 37 10.37 -12.80 -10.53
CA ILE A 37 10.70 -11.39 -10.83
C ILE A 37 10.31 -10.50 -9.66
N TYR A 38 11.19 -9.55 -9.32
CA TYR A 38 10.93 -8.49 -8.36
C TYR A 38 10.59 -7.20 -9.09
N LEU A 39 9.41 -6.64 -8.82
CA LEU A 39 8.90 -5.43 -9.46
C LEU A 39 8.78 -4.32 -8.42
N LYS A 40 9.10 -3.09 -8.83
CA LYS A 40 8.80 -1.91 -8.00
C LYS A 40 7.32 -1.56 -8.13
N THR A 41 6.68 -1.22 -7.02
CA THR A 41 5.33 -0.66 -7.04
C THR A 41 5.31 0.65 -7.84
N GLY A 42 4.32 0.80 -8.71
CA GLY A 42 4.09 2.01 -9.51
C GLY A 42 3.31 3.08 -8.74
N GLU A 43 2.72 4.02 -9.47
CA GLU A 43 1.99 5.15 -8.87
C GLU A 43 0.62 4.77 -8.32
N THR A 44 0.18 5.49 -7.28
CA THR A 44 -1.17 5.35 -6.74
C THR A 44 -2.19 5.94 -7.70
N LEU A 45 -3.07 5.10 -8.27
CA LEU A 45 -4.04 5.54 -9.28
C LEU A 45 -5.22 6.31 -8.67
N THR A 46 -5.90 5.77 -7.67
CA THR A 46 -7.07 6.41 -7.05
C THR A 46 -7.49 5.74 -5.75
N LYS A 47 -8.38 6.38 -4.99
CA LYS A 47 -9.09 5.75 -3.86
C LYS A 47 -10.25 4.91 -4.39
N CYS A 48 -10.33 3.65 -3.96
CA CYS A 48 -11.38 2.71 -4.37
C CYS A 48 -12.81 3.23 -4.10
N ASN A 49 -13.04 3.98 -3.02
CA ASN A 49 -14.36 4.56 -2.69
C ASN A 49 -14.69 5.86 -3.45
N GLY A 50 -13.79 6.38 -4.30
CA GLY A 50 -13.93 7.68 -4.97
C GLY A 50 -14.34 7.58 -6.43
N LEU A 51 -13.68 6.71 -7.20
CA LEU A 51 -13.79 6.70 -8.66
C LEU A 51 -15.23 6.47 -9.17
N GLY A 52 -15.96 5.54 -8.55
CA GLY A 52 -17.34 5.23 -8.94
C GLY A 52 -18.36 6.35 -8.71
N LYS A 53 -18.03 7.38 -7.91
CA LYS A 53 -18.91 8.54 -7.69
C LYS A 53 -18.83 9.58 -8.79
N ALA A 54 -17.74 9.61 -9.57
CA ALA A 54 -17.52 10.58 -10.63
C ALA A 54 -18.22 10.20 -11.95
N PHE A 55 -18.69 8.95 -12.08
CA PHE A 55 -19.36 8.43 -13.28
C PHE A 55 -20.87 8.25 -13.07
N LYS A 56 -21.49 9.07 -12.21
CA LYS A 56 -22.93 9.04 -11.93
C LYS A 56 -23.67 10.15 -12.66
#